data_AF-D9XQ85-F1
#
_entry.id   AF-D9XQ85-F1
#
_cell.length_a   1.000
_cell.length_b   1.000
_cell.length_c   1.000
_cell.angle_alpha   90.00
_cell.angle_beta   90.00
_cell.angle_gamma   90.00
#
_symmetry.space_group_name_H-M   'P 1'
#
loop_
_entity.id
_entity.type
_entity.pdbx_description
1 polymer ?
#
loop_
_entity_poly.entity_id
_entity_poly.type
_entity_poly.pdbx_seq_one_letter_code
_entity_poly.pdbx_strand_id
1 'polypeptide(L)'
;MVLPRTSEGLYLLQRVRDEAHRFAITYQRAKRAKRFRSGPLDDVPGLGETRKQALIKHFGSVKKLRSATIDQICDVPGIGRKTAETIVAALARAAPAAPAVNTATGEIMDDTEEPGQATGSPGEPVSTGAPDERRGQER
;
A
#
# COMPACT_ATOMS: atom_id res chain seq x y z
N MET A 1 32.03 2.19 22.37
CA MET A 1 33.23 1.39 22.07
C MET A 1 33.53 1.54 20.59
N VAL A 2 34.62 2.22 20.22
CA VAL A 2 35.01 2.43 18.82
C VAL A 2 36.13 1.45 18.49
N LEU A 3 35.83 0.46 17.66
CA LEU A 3 36.85 -0.44 17.14
C LEU A 3 37.54 0.21 15.92
N PRO A 4 38.85 0.00 15.72
CA PRO A 4 39.56 0.47 14.53
C PRO A 4 38.87 -0.06 13.26
N ARG A 5 38.72 0.79 12.23
CA ARG A 5 38.02 0.47 10.98
C ARG A 5 38.64 -0.70 10.20
N THR A 6 39.87 -1.06 10.52
CA THR A 6 40.68 -2.12 9.89
C THR A 6 40.73 -3.42 10.69
N SER A 7 40.06 -3.51 11.85
CA SER A 7 40.15 -4.71 12.68
C SER A 7 39.29 -5.85 12.10
N GLU A 8 39.84 -7.07 12.05
CA GLU A 8 39.10 -8.24 11.57
C GLU A 8 37.85 -8.55 12.41
N GLY A 9 37.90 -8.27 13.73
CA GLY A 9 36.74 -8.42 14.62
C GLY A 9 35.57 -7.48 14.25
N LEU A 10 35.86 -6.29 13.74
CA LEU A 10 34.85 -5.35 13.25
C LEU A 10 34.19 -5.86 11.96
N TYR A 11 34.96 -6.46 11.04
CA TYR A 11 34.41 -7.09 9.84
C TYR A 11 33.47 -8.26 10.15
N LEU A 12 33.83 -9.10 11.13
CA LEU A 12 32.97 -10.21 11.55
C LEU A 12 31.64 -9.71 12.11
N LEU A 13 31.66 -8.69 12.97
CA LEU A 13 30.44 -8.11 13.56
C LEU A 13 29.55 -7.42 12.52
N GLN A 14 30.15 -6.75 11.52
CA GLN A 14 29.39 -6.17 10.42
C GLN A 14 28.68 -7.26 9.62
N ARG A 15 29.38 -8.34 9.27
CA ARG A 15 28.79 -9.46 8.51
C ARG A 15 27.64 -10.13 9.27
N VAL A 16 27.77 -10.32 10.58
CA VAL A 16 26.69 -10.84 11.43
C VAL A 16 25.48 -9.90 11.43
N ARG A 17 25.72 -8.58 11.51
CA ARG A 17 24.65 -7.58 11.44
C ARG A 17 23.93 -7.60 10.09
N ASP A 18 24.68 -7.65 9.00
CA ASP A 18 24.12 -7.66 7.65
C ASP A 18 23.30 -8.93 7.41
N GLU A 19 23.77 -10.09 7.87
CA GLU A 19 23.01 -11.34 7.74
C GLU A 19 21.76 -11.35 8.63
N ALA A 20 21.84 -10.82 9.85
CA ALA A 20 20.69 -10.65 10.72
C ALA A 20 19.64 -9.71 10.09
N HIS A 21 20.09 -8.58 9.51
CA HIS A 21 19.22 -7.62 8.83
C HIS A 21 18.56 -8.25 7.59
N ARG A 22 19.35 -8.95 6.76
CA ARG A 22 18.86 -9.70 5.60
C ARG A 22 17.84 -10.77 5.98
N PHE A 23 18.13 -11.55 7.02
CA PHE A 23 17.24 -12.60 7.52
C PHE A 23 15.92 -12.01 8.01
N ALA A 24 15.97 -10.94 8.80
CA ALA A 24 14.78 -10.24 9.29
C ALA A 24 13.90 -9.74 8.14
N ILE A 25 14.49 -9.05 7.14
CA ILE A 25 13.77 -8.58 5.95
C ILE A 25 13.13 -9.76 5.20
N THR A 26 13.90 -10.81 4.97
CA THR A 26 13.45 -11.98 4.19
C THR A 26 12.31 -12.70 4.90
N TYR A 27 12.45 -12.93 6.21
CA TYR A 27 11.42 -13.56 7.03
C TYR A 27 10.12 -12.75 7.03
N GLN A 28 10.20 -11.43 7.21
CA GLN A 28 9.03 -10.56 7.19
C GLN A 28 8.35 -10.53 5.80
N ARG A 29 9.13 -10.50 4.72
CA ARG A 29 8.60 -10.62 3.34
C ARG A 29 7.89 -11.96 3.14
N ALA A 30 8.48 -13.07 3.57
CA ALA A 30 7.88 -14.40 3.48
C ALA A 30 6.60 -14.53 4.34
N LYS A 31 6.61 -13.99 5.55
CA LYS A 31 5.44 -13.95 6.45
C LYS A 31 4.29 -13.15 5.83
N ARG A 32 4.59 -11.98 5.24
CA ARG A 32 3.61 -11.18 4.45
C ARG A 32 3.07 -11.99 3.28
N ALA A 33 3.95 -12.59 2.47
CA ALA A 33 3.58 -13.46 1.35
C ALA A 33 2.63 -14.59 1.75
N LYS A 34 2.84 -15.22 2.92
CA LYS A 34 1.98 -16.29 3.43
C LYS A 34 0.60 -15.77 3.86
N ARG A 35 0.54 -14.63 4.57
CA ARG A 35 -0.74 -13.99 4.94
C ARG A 35 -1.56 -13.55 3.71
N PHE A 36 -0.91 -13.27 2.58
CA PHE A 36 -1.61 -12.96 1.32
C PHE A 36 -2.27 -14.18 0.67
N ARG A 37 -1.67 -15.38 0.80
CA ARG A 37 -2.17 -16.61 0.17
C ARG A 37 -3.41 -17.18 0.86
N SER A 38 -3.47 -17.14 2.19
CA SER A 38 -4.61 -17.61 2.98
C SER A 38 -5.24 -16.43 3.70
N GLY A 39 -6.36 -15.89 3.21
CA GLY A 39 -6.96 -14.70 3.77
C GLY A 39 -8.45 -14.55 3.48
N PRO A 40 -9.07 -13.46 3.97
CA PRO A 40 -10.52 -13.24 3.91
C PRO A 40 -11.12 -13.20 2.49
N LEU A 41 -10.27 -13.11 1.47
CA LEU A 41 -10.65 -13.10 0.06
C LEU A 41 -10.88 -14.52 -0.49
N ASP A 42 -10.41 -15.57 0.19
CA ASP A 42 -10.61 -16.97 -0.22
C ASP A 42 -12.05 -17.44 -0.02
N ASP A 43 -12.76 -16.83 0.94
CA ASP A 43 -14.15 -17.13 1.24
C ASP A 43 -15.14 -16.42 0.28
N VAL A 44 -14.64 -15.65 -0.68
CA VAL A 44 -15.47 -14.88 -1.63
C VAL A 44 -15.88 -15.77 -2.82
N PRO A 45 -17.17 -16.15 -2.95
CA PRO A 45 -17.62 -16.98 -4.06
C PRO A 45 -17.47 -16.25 -5.40
N GLY A 46 -16.83 -16.91 -6.37
CA GLY A 46 -16.61 -16.37 -7.73
C GLY A 46 -15.40 -15.44 -7.86
N LEU A 47 -14.59 -15.29 -6.81
CA LEU A 47 -13.32 -14.57 -6.86
C LEU A 47 -12.16 -15.55 -7.08
N GLY A 48 -11.64 -15.60 -8.31
CA GLY A 48 -10.45 -16.40 -8.62
C GLY A 48 -9.14 -15.73 -8.18
N GLU A 49 -8.06 -16.52 -8.10
CA GLU A 49 -6.72 -16.07 -7.68
C GLU A 49 -6.21 -14.88 -8.51
N THR A 50 -6.46 -14.85 -9.82
CA THR A 50 -6.04 -13.75 -10.71
C THR A 50 -6.70 -12.42 -10.31
N ARG A 51 -8.00 -12.44 -9.99
CA ARG A 51 -8.74 -11.23 -9.58
C ARG A 51 -8.35 -10.80 -8.17
N LYS A 52 -8.11 -11.75 -7.29
CA LYS A 52 -7.57 -11.51 -5.94
C LYS A 52 -6.21 -10.80 -6.02
N GLN A 53 -5.30 -11.29 -6.87
CA GLN A 53 -4.00 -10.65 -7.09
C GLN A 53 -4.14 -9.25 -7.69
N ALA A 54 -5.07 -9.04 -8.63
CA ALA A 54 -5.34 -7.71 -9.19
C ALA A 54 -5.82 -6.71 -8.12
N LEU A 55 -6.76 -7.12 -7.26
CA LEU A 55 -7.25 -6.31 -6.14
C LEU A 55 -6.12 -5.95 -5.17
N ILE A 56 -5.31 -6.93 -4.77
CA ILE A 56 -4.19 -6.67 -3.84
C ILE A 56 -3.12 -5.81 -4.49
N LYS A 57 -2.82 -5.99 -5.78
CA LYS A 57 -1.87 -5.13 -6.50
C LYS A 57 -2.36 -3.69 -6.57
N HIS A 58 -3.67 -3.49 -6.72
CA HIS A 58 -4.28 -2.16 -6.79
C HIS A 58 -4.34 -1.47 -5.42
N PHE A 59 -4.83 -2.17 -4.39
CA PHE A 59 -5.06 -1.60 -3.05
C PHE A 59 -3.88 -1.78 -2.08
N GLY A 60 -2.92 -2.64 -2.39
CA GLY A 60 -1.77 -2.98 -1.56
C GLY A 60 -2.06 -3.92 -0.39
N SER A 61 -3.20 -3.76 0.29
CA SER A 61 -3.58 -4.60 1.44
C SER A 61 -5.09 -4.84 1.56
N VAL A 62 -5.47 -5.94 2.23
CA VAL A 62 -6.88 -6.27 2.53
C VAL A 62 -7.53 -5.20 3.42
N LYS A 63 -6.74 -4.53 4.27
CA LYS A 63 -7.22 -3.42 5.11
C LYS A 63 -7.60 -2.20 4.26
N LYS A 64 -6.74 -1.81 3.31
CA LYS A 64 -7.02 -0.73 2.35
C LYS A 64 -8.22 -1.08 1.46
N LEU A 65 -8.35 -2.34 1.06
CA LEU A 65 -9.52 -2.83 0.31
C LEU A 65 -10.81 -2.75 1.14
N ARG A 66 -10.77 -3.02 2.44
CA ARG A 66 -11.95 -2.90 3.33
C ARG A 66 -12.44 -1.46 3.48
N SER A 67 -11.54 -0.49 3.43
CA SER A 67 -11.89 0.94 3.43
C SER A 67 -12.27 1.50 2.06
N ALA A 68 -12.12 0.71 0.99
CA ALA A 68 -12.43 1.15 -0.36
C ALA A 68 -13.94 1.17 -0.61
N THR A 69 -14.37 2.11 -1.46
CA THR A 69 -15.76 2.15 -1.94
C THR A 69 -16.00 1.13 -3.05
N ILE A 70 -17.27 0.81 -3.31
CA ILE A 70 -17.66 -0.12 -4.38
C ILE A 70 -17.13 0.38 -5.74
N ASP A 71 -17.19 1.69 -6.00
CA ASP A 71 -16.74 2.26 -7.26
C ASP A 71 -15.21 2.09 -7.43
N GLN A 72 -14.42 2.36 -6.39
CA GLN A 72 -12.98 2.09 -6.39
C GLN A 72 -12.65 0.61 -6.64
N ILE A 73 -13.47 -0.30 -6.14
CA ILE A 73 -13.29 -1.74 -6.35
C ILE A 73 -13.62 -2.12 -7.80
N CYS A 74 -14.57 -1.43 -8.43
CA CYS A 74 -14.93 -1.62 -9.83
C CYS A 74 -13.87 -1.07 -10.80
N ASP A 75 -13.03 -0.13 -10.38
CA ASP A 75 -11.90 0.37 -11.18
C ASP A 75 -10.86 -0.73 -11.47
N VAL A 76 -10.87 -1.82 -10.70
CA VAL A 76 -9.96 -2.95 -10.91
C VAL A 76 -10.40 -3.76 -12.15
N PRO A 77 -9.50 -3.98 -13.13
CA PRO A 77 -9.83 -4.73 -14.34
C PRO A 77 -10.41 -6.12 -14.04
N GLY A 78 -11.59 -6.41 -14.58
CA GLY A 78 -12.26 -7.69 -14.43
C GLY A 78 -13.10 -7.84 -13.15
N ILE A 79 -13.31 -6.76 -12.39
CA ILE A 79 -14.26 -6.70 -11.27
C ILE A 79 -15.50 -5.90 -11.71
N GLY A 80 -16.64 -6.59 -11.77
CA GLY A 80 -17.93 -5.93 -11.99
C GLY A 80 -18.60 -5.51 -10.68
N ARG A 81 -19.62 -4.65 -10.76
CA ARG A 81 -20.36 -4.13 -9.60
C ARG A 81 -20.90 -5.22 -8.66
N LYS A 82 -21.50 -6.28 -9.22
CA LYS A 82 -22.00 -7.43 -8.45
C LYS A 82 -20.87 -8.15 -7.69
N THR A 83 -19.69 -8.26 -8.28
CA THR A 83 -18.53 -8.87 -7.62
C THR A 83 -17.98 -7.95 -6.53
N ALA A 84 -17.91 -6.65 -6.77
CA ALA A 84 -17.49 -5.66 -5.79
C ALA A 84 -18.39 -5.68 -4.55
N GLU A 85 -19.72 -5.72 -4.72
CA GLU A 85 -20.69 -5.86 -3.64
C GLU A 85 -20.47 -7.13 -2.82
N THR A 86 -20.26 -8.29 -3.47
CA THR A 86 -19.97 -9.56 -2.79
C THR A 86 -18.66 -9.48 -1.99
N ILE A 87 -17.62 -8.84 -2.54
CA ILE A 87 -16.34 -8.64 -1.85
C ILE A 87 -16.55 -7.81 -0.58
N VAL A 88 -17.23 -6.67 -0.68
CA VAL A 88 -17.51 -5.80 0.48
C VAL A 88 -18.31 -6.56 1.54
N ALA A 89 -19.36 -7.28 1.14
CA ALA A 89 -20.18 -8.07 2.05
C ALA A 89 -19.36 -9.17 2.76
N ALA A 90 -18.51 -9.89 2.03
CA ALA A 90 -17.64 -10.92 2.61
C ALA A 90 -16.60 -10.33 3.58
N LEU A 91 -15.98 -9.20 3.22
CA LEU A 91 -15.00 -8.53 4.06
C LEU A 91 -15.62 -7.89 5.32
N ALA A 92 -16.89 -7.48 5.26
CA ALA A 92 -17.63 -6.99 6.43
C ALA A 92 -17.97 -8.12 7.40
N ARG A 93 -18.29 -9.32 6.89
CA ARG A 93 -18.56 -10.51 7.71
C ARG A 93 -17.30 -11.07 8.37
N ALA A 94 -16.15 -10.97 7.71
CA ALA A 94 -14.86 -11.29 8.31
C ALA A 94 -14.51 -10.21 9.36
N ALA A 95 -14.82 -10.47 10.63
CA ALA A 95 -14.53 -9.59 11.77
C ALA A 95 -13.14 -8.94 11.66
N PRO A 96 -12.96 -7.66 12.06
CA PRO A 96 -11.66 -7.02 11.98
C PRO A 96 -10.65 -7.86 12.77
N ALA A 97 -9.58 -8.28 12.09
CA ALA A 97 -8.41 -8.78 12.78
C ALA A 97 -7.97 -7.62 13.70
N ALA A 98 -8.13 -7.81 15.01
CA ALA A 98 -7.62 -6.88 16.02
C ALA A 98 -6.18 -6.48 15.67
N PRO A 99 -5.73 -5.25 16.02
CA PRO A 99 -4.37 -4.83 15.73
C PRO A 99 -3.41 -5.92 16.19
N ALA A 100 -2.75 -6.55 15.22
CA ALA A 100 -1.95 -7.73 15.48
C ALA A 100 -0.66 -7.28 16.15
N VAL A 101 -0.70 -7.17 17.48
CA VAL A 101 0.49 -6.88 18.29
C VAL A 101 1.43 -8.07 18.16
N ASN A 102 2.63 -7.82 17.62
CA ASN A 102 3.64 -8.87 17.53
C ASN A 102 4.30 -9.03 18.90
N THR A 103 3.90 -10.08 19.63
CA THR A 103 4.36 -10.36 21.01
C THR A 103 5.87 -10.56 21.15
N ALA A 104 6.60 -10.78 20.05
CA ALA A 104 8.06 -10.90 20.04
C ALA A 104 8.81 -9.55 20.01
N THR A 105 8.17 -8.48 19.53
CA THR A 105 8.83 -7.17 19.32
C THR A 105 8.14 -6.03 20.07
N GLY A 106 6.90 -6.22 20.56
CA GLY A 106 6.12 -5.17 21.23
C GLY A 106 5.65 -4.04 20.29
N GLU A 107 5.94 -4.16 19.00
CA GLU A 107 5.55 -3.18 17.99
C GLU A 107 4.07 -3.29 17.64
N ILE A 108 3.40 -2.15 17.69
CA ILE A 108 2.11 -1.94 17.04
C ILE A 108 2.40 -1.93 15.53
N MET A 109 1.90 -2.93 14.82
CA MET A 109 1.90 -2.91 13.36
C MET A 109 0.89 -1.84 12.90
N ASP A 110 1.32 -0.58 12.87
CA ASP A 110 0.62 0.43 12.08
C ASP A 110 0.90 0.11 10.60
N ASP A 111 -0.15 -0.17 9.84
CA ASP A 111 -0.09 -0.34 8.39
C ASP A 111 0.21 0.99 7.64
N THR A 112 0.89 1.93 8.30
CA THR A 112 1.22 3.26 7.79
C THR A 112 2.46 3.17 6.91
N GLU A 113 2.27 2.67 5.69
CA GLU A 113 3.09 3.08 4.56
C GLU A 113 2.43 4.33 3.94
N GLU A 114 2.93 5.49 4.34
CA GLU A 114 2.85 6.75 3.59
C GLU A 114 3.40 6.52 2.16
N PRO A 115 2.63 6.79 1.10
CA PRO A 115 3.16 6.78 -0.26
C PRO A 115 4.02 8.04 -0.48
N GLY A 116 5.10 7.87 -1.23
CA GLY A 116 6.15 8.87 -1.41
C GLY A 116 5.67 10.25 -1.87
N GLN A 117 6.44 11.26 -1.45
CA GLN A 117 6.41 12.62 -1.99
C GLN A 117 6.53 12.59 -3.51
N ALA A 118 5.41 12.80 -4.19
CA ALA A 118 5.39 13.33 -5.55
C ALA A 118 5.24 14.84 -5.42
N THR A 119 6.36 15.56 -5.47
CA THR A 119 6.37 16.99 -5.79
C THR A 119 5.94 17.13 -7.25
N GLY A 120 4.69 17.52 -7.48
CA GLY A 120 4.14 17.94 -8.76
C GLY A 120 3.15 19.07 -8.53
N SER A 121 3.52 20.25 -9.00
CA SER A 121 2.91 21.56 -8.73
C SER A 121 1.38 21.61 -8.92
N PRO A 122 0.63 22.35 -8.08
CA PRO A 122 -0.74 22.73 -8.38
C PRO A 122 -0.76 23.75 -9.52
N GLY A 123 -1.40 23.39 -10.63
CA GLY A 123 -1.80 24.36 -11.66
C GLY A 123 -2.85 25.31 -11.10
N GLU A 124 -2.61 26.61 -11.28
CA GLU A 124 -3.60 27.66 -11.04
C GLU A 124 -4.83 27.46 -11.95
N PRO A 125 -6.06 27.60 -11.43
CA PRO A 125 -7.24 27.83 -12.24
C PRO A 125 -7.60 29.33 -12.17
N VAL A 126 -7.48 30.04 -13.30
CA VAL A 126 -8.18 31.32 -13.49
C VAL A 126 -9.11 31.19 -14.68
N SER A 127 -10.40 31.23 -14.38
CA SER A 127 -11.49 31.20 -15.33
C SER A 127 -11.91 32.62 -15.72
N THR A 128 -12.28 32.74 -17.00
CA THR A 128 -13.32 33.60 -17.60
C THR A 128 -13.12 35.10 -17.76
N GLY A 129 -13.22 35.55 -19.02
CA GLY A 129 -13.98 36.76 -19.37
C GLY A 129 -13.33 37.70 -20.41
N ALA A 130 -13.60 37.48 -21.70
CA ALA A 130 -13.61 38.55 -22.72
C ALA A 130 -14.87 39.46 -22.48
N PRO A 131 -15.05 40.68 -23.07
CA PRO A 131 -14.49 41.12 -24.36
C PRO A 131 -14.12 42.64 -24.51
N ASP A 132 -13.46 42.92 -25.64
CA ASP A 132 -13.56 44.07 -26.57
C ASP A 132 -13.69 45.52 -26.04
N GLU A 133 -12.77 46.40 -26.47
CA GLU A 133 -13.05 47.67 -27.17
C GLU A 133 -11.87 48.67 -27.08
N ARG A 134 -11.63 49.36 -28.21
CA ARG A 134 -10.89 50.64 -28.43
C ARG A 134 -9.36 50.54 -28.59
N ARG A 135 -8.82 50.64 -29.82
CA ARG A 135 -8.65 51.85 -30.66
C ARG A 135 -7.56 52.80 -30.13
N GLY A 136 -6.36 52.65 -30.72
CA GLY A 136 -5.59 53.74 -31.36
C GLY A 136 -4.90 54.83 -30.53
N GLN A 137 -3.79 55.31 -31.11
CA GLN A 137 -3.07 56.58 -30.89
C GLN A 137 -2.00 56.56 -29.78
N GLU A 138 -0.72 56.46 -30.16
CA GLU A 138 0.20 57.57 -30.51
C GLU A 138 0.81 58.23 -29.27
N ARG A 139 2.08 57.92 -29.00
CA ARG A 139 3.23 58.86 -29.11
C ARG A 139 4.53 58.18 -28.67
#